data_AF-A0A3D2VB34-F1
#
_entry.id   AF-A0A3D2VB34-F1
#
_cell.length_a   1.000
_cell.length_b   1.000
_cell.length_c   1.000
_cell.angle_alpha   90.00
_cell.angle_beta   90.00
_cell.angle_gamma   90.00
#
_symmetry.space_group_name_H-M   'P 1'
#
loop_
_entity.id
_entity.type
_entity.pdbx_description
1 polymer ?
#
loop_
_entity_poly.entity_id
_entity_poly.type
_entity_poly.pdbx_seq_one_letter_code
_entity_poly.pdbx_strand_id
1 'polypeptide(L)'
;MPYCHKMLTNWGIDDAVGAVSVHGFIGIWGVMAPGILLGGYPAPEGIPEISFIGQLVGAISFFLLGFVPGYVLSWILNKAGMLRYSEAILEMGVDKTEGTTAAYPDFQKSA
;
A
#
# COMPACT_ATOMS: atom_id res chain seq x y z
N MET A 1 11.68 4.84 -1.25
CA MET A 1 11.25 5.43 -2.54
C MET A 1 10.83 6.89 -2.32
N PRO A 2 11.80 7.83 -2.20
CA PRO A 2 11.51 9.20 -1.79
C PRO A 2 10.59 9.94 -2.79
N TYR A 3 10.66 9.61 -4.08
CA TYR A 3 9.84 10.27 -5.11
C TYR A 3 8.36 9.89 -5.03
N CYS A 4 8.02 8.59 -4.92
CA CYS A 4 6.63 8.14 -4.79
C CYS A 4 6.02 8.64 -3.48
N HIS A 5 6.76 8.55 -2.38
CA HIS A 5 6.32 9.09 -1.09
C HIS A 5 6.08 10.61 -1.19
N LYS A 6 7.01 11.37 -1.76
CA LYS A 6 6.86 12.83 -1.97
C LYS A 6 5.67 13.18 -2.86
N MET A 7 5.38 12.37 -3.88
CA MET A 7 4.22 12.57 -4.73
C MET A 7 2.91 12.39 -3.95
N LEU A 8 2.81 11.33 -3.13
CA LEU A 8 1.63 11.09 -2.29
C LEU A 8 1.46 12.20 -1.24
N THR A 9 2.53 12.61 -0.56
CA THR A 9 2.45 13.67 0.45
C THR A 9 2.11 15.03 -0.18
N ASN A 10 2.58 15.33 -1.39
CA ASN A 10 2.15 16.51 -2.15
C ASN A 10 0.64 16.48 -2.50
N TRP A 11 0.01 15.31 -2.55
CA TRP A 11 -1.43 15.16 -2.70
C TRP A 11 -2.19 15.15 -1.36
N GLY A 12 -1.49 15.36 -0.24
CA GLY A 12 -2.06 15.30 1.10
C GLY A 12 -2.36 13.86 1.56
N ILE A 13 -1.74 12.86 0.95
CA ILE A 13 -1.91 11.46 1.32
C ILE A 13 -0.73 11.04 2.20
N ASP A 14 -1.02 10.76 3.47
CA ASP A 14 -0.07 10.23 4.43
C ASP A 14 -0.04 8.69 4.39
N ASP A 15 0.84 8.16 3.54
CA ASP A 15 1.14 6.72 3.45
C ASP A 15 2.06 6.31 4.61
N ALA A 16 1.50 6.19 5.82
CA ALA A 16 2.21 6.09 7.09
C ALA A 16 3.30 5.00 7.14
N VAL A 17 3.09 3.88 6.44
CA VAL A 17 4.04 2.75 6.39
C VAL A 17 4.75 2.62 5.04
N GLY A 18 4.47 3.52 4.08
CA GLY A 18 5.01 3.44 2.73
C GLY A 18 4.42 2.30 1.89
N ALA A 19 3.23 1.80 2.23
CA ALA A 19 2.61 0.64 1.57
C ALA A 19 2.32 0.92 0.09
N VAL A 20 1.74 2.08 -0.22
CA VAL A 20 1.44 2.45 -1.62
C VAL A 20 2.73 2.72 -2.38
N SER A 21 3.67 3.43 -1.74
CA SER A 21 4.96 3.79 -2.33
C SER A 21 5.82 2.58 -2.69
N VAL A 22 5.85 1.56 -1.83
CA VAL A 22 6.65 0.34 -2.04
C VAL A 22 5.81 -0.69 -2.79
N HIS A 23 4.77 -1.24 -2.18
CA HIS A 23 4.04 -2.37 -2.76
C HIS A 23 3.19 -1.97 -3.97
N GLY A 24 2.59 -0.78 -3.97
CA GLY A 24 1.81 -0.28 -5.11
C GLY A 24 2.70 -0.02 -6.34
N PHE A 25 3.59 0.99 -6.24
CA PHE A 25 4.42 1.39 -7.38
C PHE A 25 5.44 0.33 -7.80
N ILE A 26 6.17 -0.28 -6.86
CA ILE A 26 7.16 -1.32 -7.21
C ILE A 26 6.47 -2.61 -7.64
N GLY A 27 5.30 -2.93 -7.08
CA GLY A 27 4.51 -4.07 -7.53
C GLY A 27 4.13 -3.95 -9.01
N ILE A 28 3.59 -2.80 -9.41
CA ILE A 28 3.26 -2.53 -10.83
C ILE A 28 4.51 -2.58 -11.70
N TRP A 29 5.61 -1.96 -11.26
CA TRP A 29 6.87 -2.02 -12.00
C TRP A 29 7.37 -3.46 -12.18
N GLY A 30 7.29 -4.28 -11.14
CA GLY A 30 7.71 -5.69 -11.17
C GLY A 30 6.89 -6.54 -12.14
N VAL A 31 5.58 -6.28 -12.25
CA VAL A 31 4.70 -6.96 -13.23
C VAL A 31 4.99 -6.48 -14.66
N MET A 32 5.19 -5.18 -14.85
CA MET A 32 5.40 -4.61 -16.18
C MET A 32 6.80 -4.87 -16.75
N ALA A 33 7.83 -4.98 -15.92
CA ALA A 33 9.22 -5.12 -16.36
C ALA A 33 9.45 -6.34 -17.28
N PRO A 34 8.93 -7.56 -17.00
CA PRO A 34 8.99 -8.67 -17.95
C PRO A 34 8.31 -8.37 -19.28
N GLY A 35 7.17 -7.70 -19.27
CA GLY A 35 6.46 -7.33 -20.50
C GLY A 35 7.23 -6.34 -21.38
N ILE A 36 8.07 -5.50 -20.77
CA ILE A 36 8.92 -4.51 -21.44
C ILE A 36 10.25 -5.14 -21.92
N LEU A 37 10.89 -5.95 -21.08
CA LEU A 37 12.25 -6.42 -21.31
C LEU A 37 12.32 -7.82 -21.93
N LEU A 38 11.28 -8.64 -21.75
CA LEU A 38 11.25 -10.05 -22.11
C LEU A 38 10.05 -10.39 -23.02
N GLY A 39 9.52 -9.41 -23.76
CA GLY A 39 8.44 -9.62 -24.72
C GLY A 39 8.83 -10.65 -25.79
N GLY A 40 7.99 -11.67 -25.99
CA GLY A 40 8.25 -12.81 -26.89
C GLY A 40 9.13 -13.89 -26.29
N TYR A 41 9.47 -13.82 -24.99
CA TYR A 41 10.23 -14.89 -24.35
C TYR A 41 9.35 -16.16 -24.26
N PRO A 42 9.88 -17.32 -24.69
CA PRO A 42 9.11 -18.55 -24.79
C PRO A 42 8.67 -19.02 -23.40
N ALA A 43 7.44 -19.50 -23.32
CA ALA A 43 6.86 -20.12 -22.13
C ALA A 43 6.71 -21.63 -22.33
N PRO A 44 6.58 -22.41 -21.24
CA PRO A 44 6.22 -23.83 -21.33
C PRO A 44 4.94 -24.07 -22.13
N GLU A 45 4.79 -25.28 -22.65
CA GLU A 45 3.62 -25.65 -23.46
C GLU A 45 2.30 -25.39 -22.72
N GLY A 46 1.35 -24.75 -23.41
CA GLY A 46 0.05 -24.36 -22.84
C GLY A 46 0.05 -23.04 -22.08
N ILE A 47 1.20 -22.36 -21.92
CA ILE A 47 1.30 -21.04 -21.31
C ILE A 47 1.55 -19.99 -22.41
N PRO A 48 0.81 -18.88 -22.44
CA PRO A 48 1.11 -17.78 -23.35
C PRO A 48 2.52 -17.21 -23.13
N GLU A 49 3.19 -16.85 -24.21
CA GLU A 49 4.46 -16.14 -24.15
C GLU A 49 4.34 -14.81 -23.40
N ILE A 50 5.46 -14.34 -22.85
CA ILE A 50 5.49 -13.05 -22.18
C ILE A 50 5.19 -11.95 -23.20
N SER A 51 4.23 -11.08 -22.89
CA SER A 51 3.91 -9.93 -23.73
C SER A 51 3.62 -8.69 -22.89
N PHE A 52 3.91 -7.53 -23.45
CA PHE A 52 3.60 -6.24 -22.81
C PHE A 52 2.10 -6.15 -22.47
N ILE A 53 1.23 -6.51 -23.42
CA ILE A 53 -0.23 -6.46 -23.23
C ILE A 53 -0.69 -7.45 -22.16
N GLY A 54 -0.15 -8.66 -22.13
CA GLY A 54 -0.46 -9.64 -21.09
C GLY A 54 -0.12 -9.13 -19.69
N GLN A 55 1.08 -8.56 -19.52
CA GLN A 55 1.49 -7.98 -18.24
C GLN A 55 0.70 -6.73 -17.87
N LEU A 56 0.34 -5.87 -18.83
CA LEU A 56 -0.51 -4.70 -18.60
C LEU A 56 -1.91 -5.11 -18.09
N VAL A 57 -2.52 -6.10 -18.74
CA VAL A 57 -3.82 -6.63 -18.30
C VAL A 57 -3.72 -7.25 -16.92
N GLY A 58 -2.63 -7.99 -16.64
CA GLY A 58 -2.34 -8.54 -15.31
C GLY A 58 -2.21 -7.45 -14.24
N ALA A 59 -1.42 -6.41 -14.50
CA ALA A 59 -1.23 -5.28 -13.59
C ALA A 59 -2.55 -4.55 -13.28
N ILE A 60 -3.36 -4.27 -14.31
CA ILE A 60 -4.69 -3.66 -14.13
C ILE A 60 -5.60 -4.58 -13.31
N SER A 61 -5.59 -5.89 -13.60
CA SER A 61 -6.42 -6.87 -12.88
C SER A 61 -6.04 -6.93 -11.40
N PHE A 62 -4.75 -6.99 -11.08
CA PHE A 62 -4.26 -6.98 -9.69
C PHE A 62 -4.60 -5.68 -8.98
N PHE A 63 -4.45 -4.53 -9.65
CA PHE A 63 -4.85 -3.25 -9.07
C PHE A 63 -6.35 -3.21 -8.77
N LEU A 64 -7.21 -3.55 -9.75
CA LEU A 64 -8.66 -3.48 -9.57
C LEU A 64 -9.15 -4.48 -8.52
N LEU A 65 -8.69 -5.74 -8.58
CA LEU A 65 -9.14 -6.78 -7.65
C LEU A 65 -8.52 -6.64 -6.25
N GLY A 66 -7.37 -5.98 -6.11
CA GLY A 66 -6.77 -5.69 -4.80
C GLY A 66 -7.31 -4.41 -4.20
N PHE A 67 -7.20 -3.29 -4.93
CA PHE A 67 -7.48 -1.96 -4.40
C PHE A 67 -8.97 -1.68 -4.25
N VAL A 68 -9.82 -2.02 -5.24
CA VAL A 68 -11.24 -1.67 -5.22
C VAL A 68 -11.97 -2.32 -4.03
N PRO A 69 -11.92 -3.64 -3.82
CA PRO A 69 -12.60 -4.24 -2.66
C PRO A 69 -11.98 -3.79 -1.34
N GLY A 70 -10.65 -3.64 -1.27
CA GLY A 70 -9.99 -3.12 -0.07
C GLY A 70 -10.44 -1.71 0.29
N TYR A 71 -10.54 -0.81 -0.70
CA TYR A 71 -11.03 0.55 -0.53
C TYR A 71 -12.51 0.57 -0.14
N VAL A 72 -13.36 -0.19 -0.83
CA VAL A 72 -14.80 -0.25 -0.53
C VAL A 72 -15.05 -0.74 0.89
N LEU A 73 -14.40 -1.83 1.31
CA LEU A 73 -14.51 -2.34 2.67
C LEU A 73 -13.97 -1.34 3.70
N SER A 74 -12.81 -0.74 3.44
CA SER A 74 -12.25 0.29 4.32
C SER A 74 -13.19 1.50 4.45
N TRP A 75 -13.82 1.91 3.36
CA TRP A 75 -14.78 3.01 3.37
C TRP A 75 -16.03 2.67 4.21
N ILE A 76 -16.56 1.46 4.10
CA ILE A 76 -17.68 0.98 4.93
C ILE A 76 -17.30 0.98 6.41
N LEU A 77 -16.15 0.41 6.76
CA LEU A 77 -15.66 0.35 8.14
C LEU A 77 -15.38 1.76 8.70
N ASN A 78 -14.90 2.69 7.88
CA ASN A 78 -14.73 4.08 8.26
C ASN A 78 -16.08 4.74 8.59
N LYS A 79 -17.14 4.46 7.80
CA LYS A 79 -18.49 4.97 8.10
C LYS A 79 -19.09 4.36 9.36
N ALA A 80 -18.67 3.15 9.73
CA ALA A 80 -19.01 2.54 11.01
C ALA A 80 -18.17 3.06 12.19
N GLY A 81 -17.23 3.99 11.97
CA GLY A 81 -16.37 4.55 13.01
C GLY A 81 -15.29 3.59 13.52
N MET A 82 -14.91 2.56 12.74
CA MET A 82 -14.05 1.46 13.20
C MET A 82 -12.57 1.62 12.84
N LEU A 83 -12.20 2.57 11.97
CA LEU A 83 -10.84 2.64 11.43
C LEU A 83 -9.94 3.73 12.03
N ARG A 84 -10.51 4.78 12.65
CA ARG A 84 -9.73 5.91 13.16
C ARG A 84 -10.20 6.27 14.57
N TYR A 85 -9.23 6.45 15.47
CA TYR A 85 -9.47 6.94 16.83
C TYR A 85 -10.02 8.37 16.83
N SER A 86 -10.67 8.76 17.92
CA SER A 86 -11.07 10.14 18.18
C SER A 86 -9.86 11.08 18.24
N GLU A 87 -10.06 12.36 17.91
CA GLU A 87 -8.99 13.37 17.92
C GLU A 87 -8.29 13.46 19.27
N ALA A 88 -9.04 13.41 20.37
CA ALA A 88 -8.49 13.42 21.73
C ALA A 88 -7.51 12.26 22.00
N ILE A 89 -7.78 11.06 21.46
CA ILE A 89 -6.88 9.91 21.59
C ILE A 89 -5.63 10.10 20.71
N LEU A 90 -5.80 10.62 19.49
CA LEU A 90 -4.69 10.87 18.56
C LEU A 90 -3.72 11.93 19.09
N GLU A 91 -4.23 12.99 19.73
CA GLU A 91 -3.41 14.02 20.39
C GLU A 91 -2.64 13.48 21.59
N MET A 92 -3.27 12.60 22.38
CA MET A 92 -2.62 11.97 23.53
C MET A 92 -1.57 10.92 23.13
N GLY A 93 -1.82 10.24 22.01
CA GLY A 93 -1.08 9.08 21.51
C GLY A 93 -1.73 7.77 21.97
N VAL A 94 -2.02 6.87 21.02
CA VAL A 94 -2.74 5.60 21.24
C VAL A 94 -2.07 4.72 22.30
N ASP A 95 -0.74 4.70 22.37
CA ASP A 95 0.03 3.96 23.37
C ASP A 95 -0.36 4.31 24.81
N LYS A 96 -0.74 5.57 25.08
CA LYS A 96 -1.13 6.04 26.42
C LYS A 96 -2.57 5.69 26.78
N THR A 97 -3.41 5.38 25.80
CA THR A 97 -4.85 5.14 25.98
C THR A 97 -5.21 3.67 25.95
N GLU A 98 -4.46 2.83 25.22
CA GLU A 98 -4.74 1.39 25.10
C GLU A 98 -3.71 0.49 25.79
N GLY A 99 -2.47 0.97 25.98
CA GLY A 99 -1.40 0.19 26.61
C GLY A 99 -1.47 0.20 28.14
N THR A 100 -1.21 -0.94 28.78
CA THR A 100 -0.93 -1.00 30.23
C THR A 100 0.50 -0.54 30.57
N THR A 101 1.39 -0.56 29.59
CA THR A 101 2.79 -0.17 29.68
C THR A 101 3.16 0.56 28.39
N ALA A 102 3.98 1.61 28.47
CA ALA A 102 4.50 2.28 27.28
C ALA A 102 5.21 1.27 26.37
N ALA A 103 4.97 1.34 25.06
CA ALA A 103 5.59 0.45 24.08
C ALA A 103 7.13 0.59 24.04
N TYR A 104 7.63 1.80 24.33
CA TYR A 104 9.04 2.17 24.30
C TYR A 104 9.43 3.03 25.52
N PRO A 105 9.43 2.46 26.74
CA PRO A 105 9.57 3.22 27.99
C PRO A 105 10.94 3.89 28.15
N ASP A 106 11.99 3.32 27.54
CA ASP A 106 13.35 3.85 27.61
C ASP A 106 13.57 5.10 26.74
N PHE A 107 12.73 5.29 25.71
CA PHE A 107 12.79 6.44 24.81
C PHE A 107 11.88 7.60 25.26
N GLN A 108 11.01 7.38 26.25
CA GLN A 108 10.09 8.41 26.76
C GLN A 108 10.69 9.28 27.88
N LYS A 109 11.93 8.99 28.34
CA LYS A 109 12.56 9.69 29.48
C LYS A 109 13.21 11.05 29.16
N SER A 110 12.89 11.69 28.03
CA SER A 110 13.57 12.94 27.65
C SER A 110 12.71 13.92 26.86
N ALA A 111 11.45 14.13 27.27
CA ALA A 111 10.65 15.28 26.84
C ALA A 111 10.43 16.24 28.01
#